data_AF-A0A261D3F0-F1
#
_entry.id   AF-A0A261D3F0-F1
#
_cell.length_a   1.000
_cell.length_b   1.000
_cell.length_c   1.000
_cell.angle_alpha   90.00
_cell.angle_beta   90.00
_cell.angle_gamma   90.00
#
_symmetry.space_group_name_H-M   'P 1'
#
loop_
_entity.id
_entity.type
_entity.pdbx_description
1 polymer ?
#
loop_
_entity_poly.entity_id
_entity_poly.type
_entity_poly.pdbx_seq_one_letter_code
_entity_poly.pdbx_strand_id
1 'polypeptide(L)'
;MAAVVACTSDATADQQDPQTSCQSVLHVGDSLSLGITDEADSPGADVAQRYEAAGVTTSFFDVAGGRSSVETVDDKPNAVSAAEELSRTHPAAGRCWVLQIGTNDAANISAGSQIDAAARIDQLMQVVGDEPVLWPNLKTLVSAPMHYEPEKMVAYNGALTEACARYPNLRIYDAAADLPDSAFVDGIHHTTAGSEVFAGGIASALATAYPAGGGPTPGCVVGTANTVPAPESSPGPMAAPQSGNGLICFAPIVDICLSTTDFGLASATTR
;
A
#
# COMPACT_ATOMS: atom_id res chain seq x y z
N MET A 1 -56.30 6.71 2.49
CA MET A 1 -55.14 6.83 1.58
C MET A 1 -54.06 5.91 2.12
N ALA A 2 -53.39 5.13 1.27
CA ALA A 2 -52.27 4.30 1.71
C ALA A 2 -50.95 5.07 1.54
N ALA A 3 -50.07 5.04 2.54
CA ALA A 3 -48.75 5.61 2.42
C ALA A 3 -47.84 4.60 1.70
N VAL A 4 -47.26 5.02 0.57
CA VAL A 4 -46.21 4.23 -0.11
C VAL A 4 -44.90 4.52 0.61
N VAL A 5 -44.39 3.55 1.35
CA VAL A 5 -43.01 3.59 1.85
C VAL A 5 -42.10 3.22 0.69
N ALA A 6 -41.45 4.22 0.11
CA ALA A 6 -40.40 4.00 -0.87
C ALA A 6 -39.12 3.57 -0.15
N CYS A 7 -38.69 2.32 -0.33
CA CYS A 7 -37.33 1.93 0.01
C CYS A 7 -36.38 2.58 -1.01
N THR A 8 -35.80 3.72 -0.65
CA THR A 8 -34.62 4.25 -1.35
C THR A 8 -33.46 3.30 -1.05
N SER A 9 -33.23 2.34 -1.94
CA SER A 9 -31.90 1.77 -2.07
C SER A 9 -30.98 2.91 -2.51
N ASP A 10 -30.00 3.27 -1.66
CA ASP A 10 -28.96 4.20 -2.07
C ASP A 10 -28.24 3.61 -3.27
N ALA A 11 -28.50 4.21 -4.44
CA ALA A 11 -27.94 3.75 -5.69
C ALA A 11 -26.45 4.10 -5.70
N THR A 12 -25.62 3.06 -5.63
CA THR A 12 -24.23 3.05 -6.11
C THR A 12 -23.54 4.41 -6.02
N ALA A 13 -23.04 4.74 -4.83
CA ALA A 13 -21.90 5.65 -4.76
C ALA A 13 -20.81 5.02 -5.63
N ASP A 14 -20.54 5.63 -6.78
CA ASP A 14 -19.59 5.13 -7.77
C ASP A 14 -18.22 5.09 -7.10
N GLN A 15 -17.76 3.88 -6.75
CA GLN A 15 -16.47 3.66 -6.11
C GLN A 15 -15.39 3.75 -7.19
N GLN A 16 -15.19 4.97 -7.68
CA GLN A 16 -14.07 5.33 -8.53
C GLN A 16 -12.79 5.02 -7.76
N ASP A 17 -11.90 4.24 -8.37
CA ASP A 17 -10.64 3.85 -7.76
C ASP A 17 -9.89 5.11 -7.27
N PRO A 18 -9.42 5.16 -6.02
CA PRO A 18 -8.83 6.37 -5.45
C PRO A 18 -7.73 6.97 -6.33
N GLN A 19 -7.92 8.23 -6.71
CA GLN A 19 -7.02 8.94 -7.63
C GLN A 19 -5.94 9.71 -6.86
N THR A 20 -4.71 9.70 -7.36
CA THR A 20 -3.59 10.45 -6.80
C THR A 20 -3.46 11.87 -7.38
N SER A 21 -2.88 12.80 -6.63
CA SER A 21 -2.45 14.12 -7.13
C SER A 21 -1.18 14.05 -7.99
N CYS A 22 -0.49 12.90 -8.03
CA CYS A 22 0.73 12.68 -8.80
C CYS A 22 0.43 12.62 -10.31
N GLN A 23 0.89 13.62 -11.07
CA GLN A 23 0.76 13.64 -12.53
C GLN A 23 1.80 12.75 -13.21
N SER A 24 2.97 12.57 -12.59
CA SER A 24 3.99 11.63 -13.05
C SER A 24 4.69 10.95 -11.87
N VAL A 25 5.16 9.72 -12.09
CA VAL A 25 5.91 8.94 -11.09
C VAL A 25 7.33 8.68 -11.56
N LEU A 26 8.31 8.95 -10.69
CA LEU A 26 9.71 8.56 -10.86
C LEU A 26 9.97 7.38 -9.91
N HIS A 27 10.09 6.18 -10.47
CA HIS A 27 10.26 4.94 -9.72
C HIS A 27 11.73 4.48 -9.79
N VAL A 28 12.42 4.52 -8.65
CA VAL A 28 13.74 3.91 -8.48
C VAL A 28 13.55 2.57 -7.75
N GLY A 29 13.93 1.47 -8.41
CA GLY A 29 13.65 0.11 -7.96
C GLY A 29 14.87 -0.81 -7.84
N ASP A 30 14.76 -1.83 -6.99
CA ASP A 30 15.71 -2.95 -6.89
C ASP A 30 15.19 -4.24 -7.57
N SER A 31 15.65 -5.43 -7.17
CA SER A 31 15.20 -6.68 -7.79
C SER A 31 13.72 -6.99 -7.56
N LEU A 32 13.08 -6.42 -6.53
CA LEU A 32 11.65 -6.62 -6.31
C LEU A 32 10.80 -5.84 -7.33
N SER A 33 11.33 -4.73 -7.88
CA SER A 33 10.65 -3.95 -8.92
C SER A 33 10.76 -4.54 -10.33
N LEU A 34 11.70 -5.46 -10.59
CA LEU A 34 11.77 -6.16 -11.89
C LEU A 34 10.46 -6.91 -12.17
N GLY A 35 10.01 -7.70 -11.18
CA GLY A 35 8.75 -8.45 -11.24
C GLY A 35 7.47 -7.60 -11.22
N ILE A 36 7.56 -6.26 -11.22
CA ILE A 36 6.42 -5.35 -11.42
C ILE A 36 6.68 -4.30 -12.52
N THR A 37 7.75 -4.46 -13.31
CA THR A 37 8.06 -3.60 -14.46
C THR A 37 8.38 -4.36 -15.76
N ASP A 38 8.57 -5.68 -15.71
CA ASP A 38 8.56 -6.54 -16.90
C ASP A 38 7.42 -7.58 -16.82
N GLU A 39 6.45 -7.49 -17.73
CA GLU A 39 5.35 -8.46 -17.89
C GLU A 39 5.83 -9.87 -18.25
N ALA A 40 7.07 -10.05 -18.73
CA ALA A 40 7.66 -11.36 -18.94
C ALA A 40 8.04 -12.07 -17.63
N ASP A 41 8.41 -11.31 -16.60
CA ASP A 41 8.73 -11.83 -15.26
C ASP A 41 7.47 -12.06 -14.41
N SER A 42 6.41 -11.26 -14.62
CA SER A 42 5.13 -11.42 -13.93
C SER A 42 3.96 -10.79 -14.70
N PRO A 43 3.24 -11.57 -15.54
CA PRO A 43 2.10 -11.09 -16.30
C PRO A 43 0.96 -10.55 -15.41
N GLY A 44 0.43 -9.37 -15.73
CA GLY A 44 -0.59 -8.67 -14.97
C GLY A 44 -0.07 -7.86 -13.77
N ALA A 45 1.24 -7.87 -13.50
CA ALA A 45 1.86 -7.16 -12.39
C ALA A 45 2.46 -5.80 -12.75
N ASP A 46 2.41 -5.37 -14.02
CA ASP A 46 2.89 -4.05 -14.47
C ASP A 46 2.34 -2.89 -13.62
N VAL A 47 3.23 -2.27 -12.84
CA VAL A 47 2.90 -1.15 -11.97
C VAL A 47 2.65 0.14 -12.74
N ALA A 48 3.08 0.29 -14.00
CA ALA A 48 2.74 1.44 -14.83
C ALA A 48 1.22 1.49 -15.08
N GLN A 49 0.61 0.36 -15.45
CA GLN A 49 -0.85 0.23 -15.57
C GLN A 49 -1.57 0.49 -14.23
N ARG A 50 -0.97 0.12 -13.09
CA ARG A 50 -1.54 0.42 -11.76
C ARG A 50 -1.45 1.90 -11.42
N TYR A 51 -0.37 2.58 -11.77
CA TYR A 51 -0.23 4.03 -11.65
C TYR A 51 -1.22 4.78 -12.57
N GLU A 52 -1.39 4.33 -13.82
CA GLU A 52 -2.37 4.89 -14.76
C GLU A 52 -3.81 4.77 -14.24
N ALA A 53 -4.17 3.62 -13.65
CA ALA A 53 -5.47 3.43 -13.00
C ALA A 53 -5.68 4.39 -11.79
N ALA A 54 -4.61 4.75 -11.09
CA ALA A 54 -4.63 5.76 -10.02
C ALA A 54 -4.59 7.23 -10.53
N GLY A 55 -4.54 7.45 -11.85
CA GLY A 55 -4.57 8.79 -12.47
C GLY A 55 -3.20 9.39 -12.84
N VAL A 56 -2.11 8.63 -12.70
CA VAL A 56 -0.77 9.07 -13.12
C VAL A 56 -0.69 9.06 -14.65
N THR A 57 -0.19 10.13 -15.26
CA THR A 57 -0.19 10.30 -16.73
C THR A 57 1.12 9.88 -17.41
N THR A 58 2.20 9.70 -16.67
CA THR A 58 3.48 9.18 -17.19
C THR A 58 4.32 8.60 -16.04
N SER A 59 4.88 7.41 -16.23
CA SER A 59 5.78 6.77 -15.27
C SER A 59 7.18 6.59 -15.87
N PHE A 60 8.21 6.94 -15.11
CA PHE A 60 9.62 6.77 -15.48
C PHE A 60 10.28 5.80 -14.49
N PHE A 61 11.06 4.85 -15.01
CA PHE A 61 11.61 3.75 -14.24
C PHE A 61 13.13 3.68 -14.40
N ASP A 62 13.85 3.57 -13.30
CA ASP A 62 15.20 3.01 -13.26
C ASP A 62 15.21 1.87 -12.23
N VAL A 63 15.35 0.64 -12.72
CA VAL A 63 15.25 -0.59 -11.93
C VAL A 63 16.46 -1.47 -12.23
N ALA A 64 17.11 -2.02 -11.20
CA ALA A 64 18.24 -2.93 -11.36
C ALA A 64 18.30 -3.96 -10.23
N GLY A 65 18.57 -5.22 -10.59
CA GLY A 65 18.72 -6.30 -9.62
C GLY A 65 19.86 -6.05 -8.62
N GLY A 66 19.63 -6.34 -7.35
CA GLY A 66 20.61 -6.13 -6.28
C GLY A 66 20.92 -4.67 -5.93
N ARG A 67 20.20 -3.69 -6.51
CA ARG A 67 20.45 -2.27 -6.27
C ARG A 67 20.28 -1.90 -4.78
N SER A 68 21.24 -1.15 -4.27
CA SER A 68 21.22 -0.51 -2.96
C SER A 68 21.28 1.02 -3.12
N SER A 69 21.13 1.78 -2.02
CA SER A 69 21.30 3.23 -2.00
C SER A 69 22.69 3.68 -2.48
N VAL A 70 23.75 2.99 -2.06
CA VAL A 70 25.14 3.48 -2.19
C VAL A 70 26.04 2.52 -2.95
N GLU A 71 25.99 1.21 -2.69
CA GLU A 71 26.82 0.23 -3.38
C GLU A 71 26.29 -0.07 -4.79
N THR A 72 27.18 -0.02 -5.78
CA THR A 72 26.94 -0.41 -7.18
C THR A 72 27.13 -1.92 -7.37
N VAL A 73 26.29 -2.54 -8.19
CA VAL A 73 26.35 -3.97 -8.55
C VAL A 73 26.39 -4.10 -10.08
N ASP A 74 27.19 -5.02 -10.62
CA ASP A 74 27.32 -5.30 -12.07
C ASP A 74 27.45 -4.05 -12.97
N ASP A 75 28.31 -3.11 -12.55
CA ASP A 75 28.55 -1.79 -13.15
C ASP A 75 27.27 -0.93 -13.34
N LYS A 76 26.20 -1.21 -12.59
CA LYS A 76 24.95 -0.43 -12.57
C LYS A 76 25.00 0.71 -11.55
N PRO A 77 24.31 1.84 -11.81
CA PRO A 77 24.12 2.90 -10.82
C PRO A 77 23.42 2.38 -9.56
N ASN A 78 23.89 2.86 -8.40
CA ASN A 78 23.16 2.78 -7.14
C ASN A 78 21.87 3.63 -7.20
N ALA A 79 21.02 3.54 -6.18
CA ALA A 79 19.74 4.24 -6.18
C ALA A 79 19.89 5.77 -6.14
N VAL A 80 20.92 6.30 -5.48
CA VAL A 80 21.18 7.75 -5.44
C VAL A 80 21.45 8.28 -6.84
N SER A 81 22.39 7.69 -7.60
CA SER A 81 22.69 8.16 -8.95
C SER A 81 21.63 7.82 -9.99
N ALA A 82 20.82 6.77 -9.76
CA ALA A 82 19.59 6.53 -10.54
C ALA A 82 18.56 7.64 -10.31
N ALA A 83 18.35 8.06 -9.06
CA ALA A 83 17.47 9.18 -8.72
C ALA A 83 18.00 10.52 -9.28
N GLU A 84 19.31 10.78 -9.19
CA GLU A 84 19.94 11.98 -9.75
C GLU A 84 19.70 12.06 -11.26
N GLU A 85 19.89 10.94 -11.97
CA GLU A 85 19.68 10.86 -13.42
C GLU A 85 18.20 11.06 -13.78
N LEU A 86 17.26 10.33 -13.16
CA LEU A 86 15.82 10.49 -13.43
C LEU A 86 15.34 11.91 -13.12
N SER A 87 15.78 12.52 -12.01
CA SER A 87 15.41 13.89 -11.64
C SER A 87 15.90 14.89 -12.69
N ARG A 88 17.09 14.64 -13.27
CA ARG A 88 17.75 15.47 -14.29
C ARG A 88 17.16 15.27 -15.70
N THR A 89 16.74 14.07 -16.07
CA THR A 89 16.18 13.77 -17.41
C THR A 89 14.69 14.03 -17.51
N HIS A 90 13.96 13.98 -16.39
CA HIS A 90 12.50 14.15 -16.36
C HIS A 90 12.05 15.33 -15.45
N PRO A 91 12.40 16.59 -15.77
CA PRO A 91 11.99 17.78 -15.02
C PRO A 91 10.52 18.17 -15.33
N ALA A 92 9.58 17.37 -14.82
CA ALA A 92 8.14 17.64 -14.89
C ALA A 92 7.64 18.38 -13.63
N ALA A 93 6.44 18.95 -13.71
CA ALA A 93 5.68 19.38 -12.54
C ALA A 93 4.74 18.26 -12.06
N GLY A 94 4.34 18.26 -10.79
CA GLY A 94 3.47 17.22 -10.25
C GLY A 94 4.11 15.82 -10.22
N ARG A 95 5.44 15.76 -10.09
CA ARG A 95 6.19 14.51 -9.85
C ARG A 95 5.90 13.99 -8.46
N CYS A 96 5.87 12.67 -8.34
CA CYS A 96 6.00 11.94 -7.10
C CYS A 96 7.06 10.84 -7.28
N TRP A 97 7.71 10.46 -6.19
CA TRP A 97 8.72 9.42 -6.19
C TRP A 97 8.17 8.14 -5.59
N VAL A 98 8.54 7.01 -6.20
CA VAL A 98 8.42 5.70 -5.57
C VAL A 98 9.83 5.14 -5.41
N LEU A 99 10.27 5.04 -4.16
CA LEU A 99 11.59 4.52 -3.80
C LEU A 99 11.43 3.08 -3.33
N GLN A 100 11.34 2.15 -4.27
CA GLN A 100 11.37 0.72 -4.00
C GLN A 100 12.84 0.30 -3.85
N ILE A 101 13.45 0.68 -2.74
CA ILE A 101 14.81 0.25 -2.38
C ILE A 101 14.89 0.04 -0.87
N GLY A 102 15.87 -0.75 -0.45
CA GLY A 102 16.27 -0.86 0.96
C GLY A 102 16.57 -2.31 1.38
N THR A 103 16.02 -3.29 0.67
CA THR A 103 16.27 -4.73 0.92
C THR A 103 17.76 -5.03 0.86
N ASN A 104 18.44 -4.55 -0.19
CA ASN A 104 19.89 -4.68 -0.34
C ASN A 104 20.68 -3.72 0.57
N ASP A 105 20.08 -2.61 1.04
CA ASP A 105 20.73 -1.74 2.04
C ASP A 105 20.81 -2.42 3.41
N ALA A 106 19.70 -3.00 3.88
CA ALA A 106 19.63 -3.73 5.13
C ALA A 106 20.63 -4.90 5.14
N ALA A 107 20.78 -5.59 4.00
CA ALA A 107 21.79 -6.61 3.78
C ALA A 107 23.22 -6.05 3.78
N ASN A 108 23.50 -4.97 3.05
CA ASN A 108 24.83 -4.35 3.03
C ASN A 108 25.26 -3.83 4.41
N ILE A 109 24.34 -3.25 5.19
CA ILE A 109 24.55 -2.88 6.59
C ILE A 109 24.84 -4.13 7.43
N SER A 110 24.05 -5.19 7.28
CA SER A 110 24.28 -6.45 8.01
C SER A 110 25.52 -7.24 7.55
N ALA A 111 26.10 -6.89 6.40
CA ALA A 111 27.38 -7.38 5.90
C ALA A 111 28.59 -6.53 6.33
N GLY A 112 28.34 -5.40 7.02
CA GLY A 112 29.38 -4.53 7.59
C GLY A 112 29.64 -3.22 6.82
N SER A 113 28.75 -2.79 5.93
CA SER A 113 28.84 -1.46 5.33
C SER A 113 28.82 -0.37 6.42
N GLN A 114 29.64 0.67 6.21
CA GLN A 114 29.87 1.74 7.21
C GLN A 114 28.87 2.90 7.10
N ILE A 115 27.87 2.77 6.23
CA ILE A 115 26.81 3.76 6.01
C ILE A 115 25.49 3.12 6.42
N ASP A 116 24.89 3.62 7.50
CA ASP A 116 23.66 3.10 8.10
C ASP A 116 22.39 3.46 7.29
N ALA A 117 21.24 2.97 7.76
CA ALA A 117 19.95 3.17 7.12
C ALA A 117 19.54 4.66 7.09
N ALA A 118 19.77 5.42 8.17
CA ALA A 118 19.39 6.82 8.24
C ALA A 118 20.21 7.64 7.23
N ALA A 119 21.53 7.42 7.15
CA ALA A 119 22.39 8.08 6.18
C ALA A 119 22.05 7.74 4.71
N ARG A 120 21.51 6.53 4.44
CA ARG A 120 21.04 6.10 3.10
C ARG A 120 19.72 6.78 2.71
N ILE A 121 18.75 6.75 3.62
CA ILE A 121 17.46 7.43 3.44
C ILE A 121 17.67 8.93 3.25
N ASP A 122 18.49 9.55 4.10
CA ASP A 122 18.78 10.99 4.02
C ASP A 122 19.45 11.38 2.69
N GLN A 123 20.29 10.51 2.09
CA GLN A 123 20.90 10.76 0.76
C GLN A 123 19.84 10.75 -0.36
N LEU A 124 18.96 9.76 -0.40
CA LEU A 124 17.90 9.69 -1.41
C LEU A 124 16.89 10.84 -1.25
N MET A 125 16.47 11.14 -0.03
CA MET A 125 15.55 12.25 0.24
C MET A 125 16.18 13.62 -0.08
N GLN A 126 17.52 13.75 -0.04
CA GLN A 126 18.22 14.96 -0.53
C GLN A 126 18.15 15.12 -2.06
N VAL A 127 18.15 14.02 -2.82
CA VAL A 127 17.98 14.07 -4.30
C VAL A 127 16.54 14.42 -4.69
N VAL A 128 15.57 13.98 -3.89
CA VAL A 128 14.14 14.30 -4.09
C VAL A 128 13.79 15.72 -3.67
N GLY A 129 14.34 16.21 -2.56
CA GLY A 129 13.96 17.49 -1.97
C GLY A 129 12.54 17.44 -1.38
N ASP A 130 11.71 18.44 -1.71
CA ASP A 130 10.35 18.61 -1.18
C ASP A 130 9.26 17.82 -1.94
N GLU A 131 9.59 17.12 -3.03
CA GLU A 131 8.59 16.39 -3.83
C GLU A 131 8.00 15.19 -3.05
N PRO A 132 6.72 14.82 -3.25
CA PRO A 132 6.08 13.67 -2.59
C PRO A 132 6.83 12.35 -2.79
N VAL A 133 6.97 11.54 -1.73
CA VAL A 133 7.66 10.23 -1.77
C VAL A 133 6.81 9.14 -1.13
N LEU A 134 6.48 8.10 -1.89
CA LEU A 134 6.04 6.83 -1.34
C LEU A 134 7.23 5.85 -1.27
N TRP A 135 7.45 5.25 -0.09
CA TRP A 135 8.49 4.26 0.13
C TRP A 135 7.85 2.96 0.66
N PRO A 136 7.80 1.87 -0.11
CA PRO A 136 7.34 0.58 0.39
C PRO A 136 8.29 0.06 1.47
N ASN A 137 7.76 -0.26 2.66
CA ASN A 137 8.60 -0.86 3.71
C ASN A 137 9.01 -2.30 3.34
N LEU A 138 10.08 -2.76 3.98
CA LEU A 138 10.79 -3.97 3.59
C LEU A 138 10.22 -5.22 4.28
N LYS A 139 10.15 -6.32 3.55
CA LYS A 139 9.89 -7.65 4.10
C LYS A 139 10.77 -8.71 3.44
N THR A 140 11.31 -9.58 4.27
CA THR A 140 11.89 -10.87 3.89
C THR A 140 11.37 -11.93 4.86
N LEU A 141 11.57 -13.21 4.53
CA LEU A 141 11.15 -14.34 5.37
C LEU A 141 12.34 -15.00 6.08
N VAL A 142 12.05 -15.85 7.06
CA VAL A 142 13.05 -16.67 7.78
C VAL A 142 13.79 -17.68 6.89
N SER A 143 13.37 -17.85 5.63
CA SER A 143 14.05 -18.64 4.62
C SER A 143 15.09 -17.85 3.80
N ALA A 144 15.14 -16.53 3.96
CA ALA A 144 16.04 -15.66 3.20
C ALA A 144 17.53 -15.99 3.47
N PRO A 145 18.42 -15.75 2.51
CA PRO A 145 19.86 -15.93 2.70
C PRO A 145 20.44 -15.01 3.79
N MET A 146 21.64 -15.35 4.24
CA MET A 146 22.41 -14.58 5.22
C MET A 146 22.50 -13.08 4.84
N HIS A 147 22.43 -12.21 5.85
CA HIS A 147 22.30 -10.75 5.77
C HIS A 147 20.91 -10.23 5.36
N TYR A 148 20.03 -11.06 4.79
CA TYR A 148 18.64 -10.69 4.44
C TYR A 148 17.63 -11.15 5.49
N GLU A 149 18.07 -11.43 6.73
CA GLU A 149 17.17 -11.93 7.79
C GLU A 149 16.06 -10.90 8.12
N PRO A 150 14.84 -11.32 8.52
CA PRO A 150 13.71 -10.40 8.72
C PRO A 150 13.99 -9.27 9.72
N GLU A 151 14.82 -9.52 10.73
CA GLU A 151 15.21 -8.52 11.73
C GLU A 151 15.98 -7.33 11.12
N LYS A 152 16.65 -7.52 9.96
CA LYS A 152 17.35 -6.44 9.24
C LYS A 152 16.36 -5.52 8.54
N MET A 153 15.33 -6.11 7.94
CA MET A 153 14.23 -5.39 7.31
C MET A 153 13.45 -4.58 8.34
N VAL A 154 13.13 -5.19 9.50
CA VAL A 154 12.51 -4.49 10.64
C VAL A 154 13.36 -3.31 11.13
N ALA A 155 14.70 -3.46 11.21
CA ALA A 155 15.59 -2.37 11.62
C ALA A 155 15.58 -1.19 10.62
N TYR A 156 15.61 -1.46 9.32
CA TYR A 156 15.53 -0.43 8.28
C TYR A 156 14.15 0.24 8.23
N ASN A 157 13.07 -0.53 8.43
CA ASN A 157 11.70 0.01 8.54
C ASN A 157 11.54 0.97 9.74
N GLY A 158 12.25 0.71 10.84
CA GLY A 158 12.38 1.65 11.95
C GLY A 158 13.01 2.97 11.51
N ALA A 159 14.15 2.92 10.81
CA ALA A 159 14.84 4.11 10.29
C ALA A 159 14.00 4.91 9.27
N LEU A 160 13.21 4.23 8.41
CA LEU A 160 12.24 4.87 7.53
C LEU A 160 11.14 5.59 8.33
N THR A 161 10.61 4.95 9.37
CA THR A 161 9.56 5.53 10.23
C THR A 161 10.08 6.76 10.98
N GLU A 162 11.34 6.73 11.44
CA GLU A 162 12.03 7.89 12.01
C GLU A 162 12.32 9.00 10.98
N ALA A 163 12.52 8.65 9.70
CA ALA A 163 12.77 9.61 8.63
C ALA A 163 11.55 10.48 8.31
N CYS A 164 10.32 9.99 8.49
CA CYS A 164 9.10 10.81 8.38
C CYS A 164 9.10 12.06 9.31
N ALA A 165 9.83 12.03 10.43
CA ALA A 165 9.97 13.19 11.32
C ALA A 165 10.97 14.25 10.78
N ARG A 166 11.83 13.87 9.83
CA ARG A 166 12.76 14.76 9.10
C ARG A 166 12.15 15.24 7.77
N TYR A 167 11.38 14.36 7.11
CA TYR A 167 10.84 14.56 5.77
C TYR A 167 9.30 14.54 5.77
N PRO A 168 8.62 15.69 5.87
CA PRO A 168 7.16 15.75 5.91
C PRO A 168 6.49 15.33 4.59
N ASN A 169 7.27 15.28 3.50
CA ASN A 169 6.90 14.79 2.18
C ASN A 169 7.01 13.26 2.01
N LEU A 170 7.58 12.53 2.97
CA LEU A 170 7.70 11.06 2.93
C LEU A 170 6.45 10.36 3.48
N ARG A 171 5.97 9.32 2.80
CA ARG A 171 4.99 8.35 3.29
C ARG A 171 5.49 6.93 3.04
N ILE A 172 5.16 6.03 3.96
CA ILE A 172 5.53 4.62 3.90
C ILE A 172 4.31 3.79 3.52
N TYR A 173 4.43 2.94 2.49
CA TYR A 173 3.43 1.89 2.23
C TYR A 173 3.80 0.66 3.06
N ASP A 174 2.85 0.13 3.87
CA ASP A 174 3.06 -1.07 4.69
C ASP A 174 2.97 -2.39 3.89
N ALA A 175 3.82 -2.51 2.87
CA ALA A 175 3.97 -3.73 2.08
C ALA A 175 4.32 -4.96 2.94
N ALA A 176 4.99 -4.78 4.07
CA ALA A 176 5.32 -5.85 5.01
C ALA A 176 4.09 -6.44 5.73
N ALA A 177 3.03 -5.66 5.91
CA ALA A 177 1.72 -6.13 6.38
C ALA A 177 0.89 -6.73 5.23
N ASP A 178 0.82 -6.06 4.07
CA ASP A 178 -0.05 -6.44 2.95
C ASP A 178 0.46 -7.68 2.17
N LEU A 179 1.76 -7.98 2.18
CA LEU A 179 2.33 -9.18 1.53
C LEU A 179 2.32 -10.42 2.46
N PRO A 180 1.51 -11.46 2.19
CA PRO A 180 1.56 -12.71 2.95
C PRO A 180 2.84 -13.49 2.65
N ASP A 181 3.25 -14.39 3.56
CA ASP A 181 4.49 -15.17 3.38
C ASP A 181 4.45 -16.09 2.14
N SER A 182 3.26 -16.48 1.68
CA SER A 182 3.07 -17.20 0.41
C SER A 182 3.33 -16.36 -0.84
N ALA A 183 3.57 -15.05 -0.70
CA ALA A 183 3.93 -14.17 -1.81
C ALA A 183 5.39 -14.36 -2.27
N PHE A 184 6.26 -15.02 -1.49
CA PHE A 184 7.71 -15.07 -1.71
C PHE A 184 8.18 -16.44 -2.27
N VAL A 185 9.19 -16.43 -3.15
CA VAL A 185 9.77 -17.64 -3.78
C VAL A 185 10.95 -18.19 -2.96
N ASP A 186 11.90 -17.33 -2.60
CA ASP A 186 13.14 -17.65 -1.90
C ASP A 186 13.23 -16.98 -0.50
N GLY A 187 12.21 -16.22 -0.12
CA GLY A 187 12.18 -15.39 1.07
C GLY A 187 12.60 -13.94 0.86
N ILE A 188 12.98 -13.55 -0.37
CA ILE A 188 13.22 -12.16 -0.79
C ILE A 188 12.29 -11.80 -1.95
N HIS A 189 12.36 -12.54 -3.06
CA HIS A 189 11.70 -12.20 -4.31
C HIS A 189 10.25 -12.70 -4.36
N HIS A 190 9.38 -11.93 -5.00
CA HIS A 190 7.97 -12.24 -5.13
C HIS A 190 7.69 -13.33 -6.18
N THR A 191 6.64 -14.09 -5.93
CA THR A 191 5.87 -14.85 -6.94
C THR A 191 5.06 -13.88 -7.79
N THR A 192 4.59 -14.27 -8.97
CA THR A 192 3.70 -13.44 -9.82
C THR A 192 2.50 -12.88 -9.05
N ALA A 193 1.82 -13.70 -8.24
CA ALA A 193 0.71 -13.25 -7.40
C ALA A 193 1.15 -12.28 -6.28
N GLY A 194 2.37 -12.44 -5.75
CA GLY A 194 2.99 -11.47 -4.84
C GLY A 194 3.29 -10.13 -5.54
N SER A 195 3.79 -10.19 -6.77
CA SER A 195 4.02 -9.01 -7.62
C SER A 195 2.73 -8.26 -7.94
N GLU A 196 1.65 -8.96 -8.30
CA GLU A 196 0.33 -8.36 -8.51
C GLU A 196 -0.16 -7.58 -7.27
N VAL A 197 -0.04 -8.19 -6.09
CA VAL A 197 -0.39 -7.55 -4.80
C VAL A 197 0.52 -6.36 -4.51
N PHE A 198 1.83 -6.49 -4.76
CA PHE A 198 2.81 -5.42 -4.52
C PHE A 198 2.54 -4.21 -5.44
N ALA A 199 2.38 -4.42 -6.74
CA ALA A 199 2.10 -3.36 -7.72
C ALA A 199 0.77 -2.65 -7.45
N GLY A 200 -0.31 -3.42 -7.24
CA GLY A 200 -1.62 -2.86 -6.89
C GLY A 200 -1.58 -2.11 -5.56
N GLY A 201 -0.82 -2.61 -4.59
CA GLY A 201 -0.64 -1.99 -3.28
C GLY A 201 0.13 -0.66 -3.34
N ILE A 202 1.25 -0.61 -4.08
CA ILE A 202 2.04 0.62 -4.27
C ILE A 202 1.18 1.73 -4.89
N ALA A 203 0.44 1.45 -5.96
CA ALA A 203 -0.43 2.45 -6.60
C ALA A 203 -1.59 2.89 -5.67
N SER A 204 -2.22 1.94 -4.98
CA SER A 204 -3.29 2.24 -4.01
C SER A 204 -2.80 3.09 -2.83
N ALA A 205 -1.58 2.81 -2.35
CA ALA A 205 -0.93 3.57 -1.28
C ALA A 205 -0.44 4.94 -1.76
N LEU A 206 -0.06 5.11 -3.04
CA LEU A 206 0.28 6.41 -3.63
C LEU A 206 -0.94 7.34 -3.66
N ALA A 207 -2.10 6.83 -4.08
CA ALA A 207 -3.37 7.56 -4.01
C ALA A 207 -3.83 7.84 -2.57
N THR A 208 -3.58 6.92 -1.64
CA THR A 208 -3.88 7.11 -0.21
C THR A 208 -2.95 8.15 0.44
N ALA A 209 -1.66 8.16 0.08
CA ALA A 209 -0.67 9.11 0.57
C ALA A 209 -0.89 10.53 0.02
N TYR A 210 -1.18 10.65 -1.27
CA TYR A 210 -1.30 11.90 -2.01
C TYR A 210 -2.60 11.91 -2.84
N PRO A 211 -3.76 12.14 -2.22
CA PRO A 211 -5.06 12.07 -2.91
C PRO A 211 -5.32 13.29 -3.79
N ALA A 212 -5.89 13.08 -4.98
CA ALA A 212 -6.14 14.13 -5.98
C ALA A 212 -6.99 15.32 -5.47
N GLY A 213 -7.82 15.10 -4.45
CA GLY A 213 -8.71 16.11 -3.86
C GLY A 213 -8.18 16.79 -2.59
N GLY A 214 -6.92 16.57 -2.19
CA GLY A 214 -6.42 17.04 -0.89
C GLY A 214 -4.91 17.30 -0.83
N GLY A 215 -4.44 17.59 0.39
CA GLY A 215 -3.01 17.55 0.71
C GLY A 215 -2.58 16.13 1.14
N PRO A 216 -1.28 15.91 1.39
CA PRO A 216 -0.77 14.61 1.85
C PRO A 216 -1.49 14.11 3.11
N THR A 217 -1.89 12.84 3.11
CA THR A 217 -2.61 12.22 4.23
C THR A 217 -1.79 12.30 5.54
N PRO A 218 -2.40 12.60 6.70
CA PRO A 218 -1.70 12.65 7.98
C PRO A 218 -1.11 11.28 8.39
N GLY A 219 -0.03 11.30 9.16
CA GLY A 219 0.71 10.11 9.56
C GLY A 219 1.95 9.85 8.69
N CYS A 220 2.71 8.81 9.04
CA CYS A 220 3.92 8.39 8.32
C CYS A 220 3.64 7.17 7.44
N VAL A 221 3.04 6.14 8.03
CA VAL A 221 2.65 4.89 7.33
C VAL A 221 1.22 5.04 6.82
N VAL A 222 0.97 4.59 5.58
CA VAL A 222 -0.34 4.46 4.95
C VAL A 222 -0.59 3.00 4.56
N GLY A 223 -1.82 2.54 4.79
CA GLY A 223 -2.32 1.29 4.21
C GLY A 223 -2.79 1.49 2.77
N THR A 224 -3.22 0.41 2.14
CA THR A 224 -3.96 0.47 0.88
C THR A 224 -5.38 0.99 1.11
N ALA A 225 -5.98 1.68 0.12
CA ALA A 225 -7.19 2.49 0.32
C ALA A 225 -8.46 1.73 0.81
N ASN A 226 -8.44 0.39 0.79
CA ASN A 226 -9.50 -0.46 1.33
C ASN A 226 -9.40 -0.70 2.84
N THR A 227 -8.28 -0.36 3.49
CA THR A 227 -8.19 -0.36 4.96
C THR A 227 -8.84 0.90 5.53
N VAL A 228 -10.15 0.84 5.76
CA VAL A 228 -10.84 1.83 6.60
C VAL A 228 -10.11 1.89 7.96
N PRO A 229 -9.60 3.05 8.40
CA PRO A 229 -8.89 3.12 9.68
C PRO A 229 -9.84 2.73 10.81
N ALA A 230 -9.39 1.81 11.67
CA ALA A 230 -10.13 1.46 12.87
C ALA A 230 -10.36 2.74 13.70
N PRO A 231 -11.59 3.03 14.14
CA PRO A 231 -11.91 4.29 14.79
C PRO A 231 -11.07 4.46 16.06
N GLU A 232 -10.40 5.60 16.19
CA GLU A 232 -9.55 5.92 17.35
C GLU A 232 -10.33 5.69 18.65
N SER A 233 -9.71 4.98 19.59
CA SER A 233 -10.32 4.62 20.87
C SER A 233 -10.54 5.86 21.74
N SER A 234 -11.74 6.43 21.60
CA SER A 234 -12.23 7.59 22.35
C SER A 234 -12.08 7.41 23.88
N PRO A 235 -11.96 8.53 24.62
CA PRO A 235 -11.36 8.55 25.95
C PRO A 235 -12.13 7.79 27.04
N GLY A 236 -11.45 7.64 28.18
CA GLY A 236 -11.84 6.81 29.33
C GLY A 236 -13.21 7.10 29.97
N PRO A 237 -13.60 6.26 30.95
CA PRO A 237 -15.00 6.01 31.29
C PRO A 237 -15.77 7.25 31.76
N MET A 238 -16.90 7.51 31.11
CA MET A 238 -17.91 8.45 31.63
C MET A 238 -18.45 7.94 32.97
N ALA A 239 -18.70 8.87 33.90
CA ALA A 239 -19.31 8.56 35.19
C ALA A 239 -20.75 8.06 35.02
N ALA A 240 -21.17 7.12 35.88
CA ALA A 240 -22.49 6.52 35.81
C ALA A 240 -23.62 7.54 36.10
N PRO A 241 -24.69 7.60 35.27
CA PRO A 241 -25.87 8.41 35.56
C PRO A 241 -26.66 7.82 36.74
N GLN A 242 -27.27 8.71 37.54
CA GLN A 242 -28.04 8.30 38.72
C GLN A 242 -29.42 7.73 38.37
N SER A 243 -29.99 6.93 39.28
CA SER A 243 -31.30 6.30 39.11
C SER A 243 -32.44 7.31 39.05
N GLY A 244 -33.10 7.42 37.89
CA GLY A 244 -34.34 8.17 37.69
C GLY A 244 -35.47 7.26 37.20
N ASN A 245 -36.66 7.40 37.76
CA ASN A 245 -37.81 6.55 37.42
C ASN A 245 -38.32 6.82 35.99
N GLY A 246 -38.35 5.79 35.14
CA GLY A 246 -38.91 5.84 33.78
C GLY A 246 -39.56 4.51 33.42
N LEU A 247 -40.79 4.56 32.91
CA LEU A 247 -41.69 3.41 32.75
C LEU A 247 -41.16 2.36 31.75
N ILE A 248 -41.11 1.08 32.16
CA ILE A 248 -40.95 -0.05 31.23
C ILE A 248 -42.35 -0.51 30.80
N CYS A 249 -42.64 -0.43 29.50
CA CYS A 249 -43.82 -1.03 28.89
C CYS A 249 -43.42 -2.29 28.12
N PHE A 250 -44.09 -3.41 28.39
CA PHE A 250 -43.87 -4.69 27.71
C PHE A 250 -45.18 -5.24 27.14
N ALA A 251 -45.03 -6.06 26.09
CA ALA A 251 -46.02 -6.98 25.52
C ALA A 251 -47.17 -6.35 24.68
N PRO A 252 -47.82 -7.14 23.78
CA PRO A 252 -47.65 -8.58 23.60
C PRO A 252 -47.32 -9.06 22.16
N ILE A 253 -46.82 -10.30 22.11
CA ILE A 253 -46.88 -11.25 20.98
C ILE A 253 -48.38 -11.61 20.83
N VAL A 254 -49.00 -11.91 19.68
CA VAL A 254 -48.71 -12.88 18.61
C VAL A 254 -49.60 -12.53 17.39
N ASP A 255 -49.21 -12.92 16.17
CA ASP A 255 -50.10 -13.79 15.39
C ASP A 255 -49.34 -14.62 14.34
N ILE A 256 -49.93 -15.75 13.92
CA ILE A 256 -49.34 -16.70 12.96
C ILE A 256 -50.36 -16.97 11.84
N CYS A 257 -49.96 -16.77 10.57
CA CYS A 257 -50.68 -17.30 9.42
C CYS A 257 -49.76 -18.14 8.53
N LEU A 258 -50.24 -19.33 8.17
CA LEU A 258 -49.62 -20.30 7.26
C LEU A 258 -50.70 -20.78 6.25
N SER A 259 -50.30 -21.66 5.33
CA SER A 259 -51.13 -22.45 4.39
C SER A 259 -51.50 -21.75 3.05
N THR A 260 -50.99 -22.23 1.90
CA THR A 260 -51.55 -23.24 0.91
C THR A 260 -52.73 -22.72 0.07
N THR A 261 -52.99 -23.06 -1.21
CA THR A 261 -52.35 -23.88 -2.29
C THR A 261 -53.01 -23.43 -3.63
N ASP A 262 -52.74 -23.86 -4.87
CA ASP A 262 -51.86 -24.84 -5.57
C ASP A 262 -51.66 -24.29 -7.02
N PHE A 263 -51.05 -24.87 -8.08
CA PHE A 263 -50.44 -26.17 -8.49
C PHE A 263 -49.34 -25.82 -9.54
N GLY A 264 -48.49 -26.71 -10.08
CA GLY A 264 -48.23 -28.13 -9.82
C GLY A 264 -47.52 -28.82 -11.02
N LEU A 265 -46.69 -29.84 -10.74
CA LEU A 265 -46.12 -30.86 -11.66
C LEU A 265 -45.16 -30.37 -12.79
N ALA A 266 -44.06 -31.07 -13.16
CA ALA A 266 -43.64 -32.45 -12.84
C ALA A 266 -42.09 -32.67 -12.79
N SER A 267 -41.72 -33.83 -12.22
CA SER A 267 -40.46 -34.62 -12.32
C SER A 267 -39.79 -34.68 -13.71
N ALA A 268 -38.53 -35.10 -13.91
CA ALA A 268 -37.31 -35.38 -13.11
C ALA A 268 -36.14 -35.58 -14.13
N THR A 269 -34.85 -35.83 -13.85
CA THR A 269 -34.21 -36.91 -13.06
C THR A 269 -32.69 -36.67 -13.02
N THR A 270 -31.95 -37.32 -12.12
CA THR A 270 -30.48 -37.33 -12.06
C THR A 270 -29.80 -37.93 -13.30
N ARG A 271 -28.65 -37.34 -13.67
CA ARG A 271 -27.37 -38.03 -13.86
C ARG A 271 -26.22 -37.10 -13.51
#